data_AF-A0A3S4ICG1-F1
#
_entry.id   AF-A0A3S4ICG1-F1
#
_cell.length_a   1.000
_cell.length_b   1.000
_cell.length_c   1.000
_cell.angle_alpha   90.00
_cell.angle_beta   90.00
_cell.angle_gamma   90.00
#
_symmetry.space_group_name_H-M   'P 1'
#
loop_
_entity.id
_entity.type
_entity.pdbx_description
1 polymer ?
#
loop_
_entity_poly.entity_id
_entity_poly.type
_entity_poly.pdbx_seq_one_letter_code
_entity_poly.pdbx_strand_id
1 'polypeptide(L)'
;MENVSLRGVRLASDDRMLPGSLRGYAPVVHGIASSNAKVTIRQNGNIIYETTVPAGPFTVNDLYPSGYGGDLTVSVTEANGQTRLFTVPFASVAQLVRPGYTRYQVSTGRYRYADNNLDEIVFQGTLQYGLVNDVTVNSGVMATPTLYCSSCRRGI
;
A
#
# COMPACT_ATOMS: atom_id res chain seq x y z
N MET A 1 2.79 1.66 -11.50
CA MET A 1 1.63 2.40 -12.03
C MET A 1 1.42 3.60 -11.15
N GLU A 2 1.39 4.78 -11.74
CA GLU A 2 1.14 6.04 -11.02
C GLU A 2 -0.30 6.07 -10.52
N ASN A 3 -0.51 6.59 -9.31
CA ASN A 3 -1.84 6.64 -8.70
C ASN A 3 -2.61 7.83 -9.27
N VAL A 4 -3.60 7.55 -10.10
CA VAL A 4 -4.42 8.55 -10.76
C VAL A 4 -5.80 8.65 -10.11
N SER A 5 -6.22 9.88 -9.81
CA SER A 5 -7.57 10.15 -9.30
C SER A 5 -8.59 10.11 -10.44
N LEU A 6 -9.46 9.10 -10.41
CA LEU A 6 -10.54 8.89 -11.40
C LEU A 6 -11.90 9.09 -10.74
N ARG A 7 -12.82 9.77 -11.43
CA ARG A 7 -14.24 9.81 -11.07
C ARG A 7 -15.03 8.89 -12.00
N GLY A 8 -15.59 7.81 -11.46
CA GLY A 8 -16.34 6.84 -12.26
C GLY A 8 -16.64 5.56 -11.49
N VAL A 9 -16.58 4.43 -12.20
CA VAL A 9 -16.88 3.10 -11.67
C VAL A 9 -15.59 2.31 -11.54
N ARG A 10 -15.41 1.63 -10.41
CA ARG A 10 -14.30 0.72 -10.15
C ARG A 10 -14.83 -0.61 -9.65
N LEU A 11 -14.39 -1.68 -10.29
CA LEU A 11 -14.59 -3.06 -9.88
C LEU A 11 -13.23 -3.67 -9.57
N ALA A 12 -13.03 -4.13 -8.34
CA ALA A 12 -11.76 -4.70 -7.91
C ALA A 12 -12.00 -5.92 -7.02
N SER A 13 -11.11 -6.90 -7.10
CA SER A 13 -11.02 -7.98 -6.12
C SER A 13 -10.58 -7.41 -4.77
N ASP A 14 -11.27 -7.81 -3.70
CA ASP A 14 -10.95 -7.36 -2.33
C ASP A 14 -10.30 -8.50 -1.54
N ASP A 15 -9.00 -8.35 -1.26
CA ASP A 15 -8.21 -9.31 -0.48
C ASP A 15 -8.73 -9.46 0.97
N ARG A 16 -9.56 -8.53 1.46
CA ARG A 16 -10.17 -8.57 2.80
C ARG A 16 -11.32 -9.58 2.90
N MET A 17 -11.81 -10.10 1.79
CA MET A 17 -12.78 -11.20 1.78
C MET A 17 -12.10 -12.56 1.99
N LEU A 18 -10.76 -12.61 1.96
CA LEU A 18 -9.99 -13.81 2.25
C LEU A 18 -9.82 -14.00 3.78
N PRO A 19 -9.78 -15.26 4.27
CA PRO A 19 -9.47 -15.56 5.67
C PRO A 19 -8.18 -14.88 6.15
N GLY A 20 -8.17 -14.37 7.38
CA GLY A 20 -7.09 -13.53 7.92
C GLY A 20 -5.69 -14.17 7.91
N SER A 21 -5.60 -15.50 7.91
CA SER A 21 -4.33 -16.25 7.80
C SER A 21 -3.66 -16.14 6.43
N LEU A 22 -4.35 -15.59 5.42
CA LEU A 22 -3.85 -15.37 4.06
C LEU A 22 -3.58 -13.89 3.75
N ARG A 23 -3.73 -12.98 4.72
CA ARG A 23 -3.61 -11.53 4.50
C ARG A 23 -2.26 -10.97 4.97
N GLY A 24 -1.48 -10.49 4.00
CA GLY A 24 -0.48 -9.44 4.17
C GLY A 24 0.84 -9.82 4.84
N TYR A 25 1.94 -9.27 4.32
CA TYR A 25 3.21 -9.16 5.04
C TYR A 25 3.16 -7.86 5.86
N ALA A 26 3.11 -7.98 7.19
CA ALA A 26 3.26 -6.84 8.08
C ALA A 26 4.74 -6.71 8.46
N PRO A 27 5.41 -5.61 8.10
CA PRO A 27 6.79 -5.38 8.53
C PRO A 27 6.79 -5.18 10.05
N VAL A 28 7.80 -5.71 10.70
CA VAL A 28 7.96 -5.54 12.14
C VAL A 28 8.81 -4.30 12.38
N VAL A 29 8.28 -3.32 13.13
CA VAL A 29 9.01 -2.12 13.53
C VAL A 29 9.61 -2.35 14.91
N HIS A 30 10.94 -2.27 15.00
CA HIS A 30 11.67 -2.31 16.27
C HIS A 30 12.11 -0.90 16.66
N GLY A 31 12.06 -0.60 17.96
CA GLY A 31 12.53 0.66 18.51
C GLY A 31 12.81 0.57 20.00
N ILE A 32 13.42 1.61 20.55
CA ILE A 32 13.69 1.73 21.99
C ILE A 32 13.13 3.06 22.47
N ALA A 33 12.27 3.02 23.49
CA ALA A 33 11.74 4.20 24.16
C ALA A 33 12.52 4.43 25.46
N SER A 34 13.05 5.64 25.69
CA SER A 34 13.77 5.94 26.92
C SER A 34 12.83 6.21 28.11
N SER A 35 11.55 6.48 27.86
CA SER A 35 10.49 6.68 28.86
C SER A 35 9.15 6.15 28.34
N ASN A 36 8.06 6.32 29.10
CA ASN A 36 6.72 6.03 28.58
C ASN A 36 6.45 6.95 27.38
N ALA A 37 6.26 6.36 26.20
CA ALA A 37 6.28 7.09 24.95
C ALA A 37 5.06 6.76 24.09
N LYS A 38 4.61 7.74 23.33
CA LYS A 38 3.59 7.59 22.30
C LYS A 38 4.28 7.32 20.96
N VAL A 39 3.97 6.18 20.36
CA VAL A 39 4.48 5.76 19.05
C VAL A 39 3.40 6.01 18.02
N THR A 40 3.67 6.91 17.08
CA THR A 40 2.80 7.21 15.93
C THR A 40 3.52 6.82 14.66
N ILE A 41 2.90 5.95 13.86
CA ILE A 41 3.45 5.47 12.58
C ILE A 41 2.63 6.06 11.46
N ARG A 42 3.33 6.71 10.52
CA ARG A 42 2.75 7.35 9.35
C ARG A 42 3.24 6.71 8.07
N GLN A 43 2.37 6.64 7.08
CA GLN A 43 2.68 6.22 5.72
C GLN A 43 2.07 7.22 4.74
N ASN A 44 2.89 7.78 3.84
CA ASN A 44 2.47 8.83 2.90
C ASN A 44 1.74 10.00 3.59
N GLY A 45 2.18 10.38 4.79
CA GLY A 45 1.60 11.46 5.60
C GLY A 45 0.37 11.08 6.44
N ASN A 46 -0.24 9.90 6.22
CA ASN A 46 -1.40 9.43 6.99
C ASN A 46 -0.98 8.60 8.19
N ILE A 47 -1.63 8.77 9.35
CA ILE A 47 -1.41 7.92 10.53
C ILE A 47 -2.07 6.57 10.30
N ILE A 48 -1.27 5.50 10.30
CA ILE A 48 -1.75 4.13 10.11
C ILE A 48 -1.81 3.35 11.43
N TYR A 49 -1.04 3.78 12.43
CA TYR A 49 -0.97 3.11 13.73
C TYR A 49 -0.55 4.11 14.81
N GLU A 50 -1.17 4.01 15.98
CA GLU A 50 -0.87 4.84 17.12
C GLU A 50 -1.05 4.03 18.41
N THR A 51 0.01 3.95 19.22
CA THR A 51 -0.04 3.23 20.51
C THR A 51 0.89 3.89 21.54
N THR A 52 0.67 3.59 22.82
CA THR A 52 1.58 3.97 23.91
C THR A 52 2.39 2.77 24.36
N VAL A 53 3.70 2.95 24.51
CA VAL A 53 4.63 1.90 24.90
C VAL A 53 5.35 2.28 26.20
N PRO A 54 5.59 1.31 27.11
CA PRO A 54 6.40 1.55 28.29
C PRO A 54 7.87 1.84 27.93
N ALA A 55 8.63 2.33 28.91
CA ALA A 55 10.07 2.52 28.74
C ALA A 55 10.77 1.17 28.46
N GLY A 56 11.63 1.14 27.45
CA GLY A 56 12.36 -0.05 27.03
C GLY A 56 12.26 -0.35 25.53
N PRO A 57 12.80 -1.49 25.09
CA PRO A 57 12.63 -1.97 23.72
C PRO A 57 11.17 -2.32 23.44
N PHE A 58 10.66 -1.88 22.30
CA PHE A 58 9.32 -2.20 21.85
C PHE A 58 9.36 -2.75 20.43
N THR A 59 8.32 -3.53 20.10
CA THR A 59 8.15 -4.09 18.77
C THR A 59 6.69 -3.94 18.36
N VAL A 60 6.46 -3.40 17.17
CA VAL A 60 5.13 -3.27 16.58
C VAL A 60 5.05 -4.22 15.39
N ASN A 61 4.23 -5.26 15.53
CA ASN A 61 4.00 -6.29 14.51
C ASN A 61 2.55 -6.27 13.96
N ASP A 62 1.67 -5.45 14.53
CA ASP A 62 0.27 -5.31 14.11
C ASP A 62 0.05 -4.07 13.22
N LEU A 63 0.87 -3.97 12.18
CA LEU A 63 0.71 -2.93 11.17
C LEU A 63 -0.20 -3.45 10.06
N TYR A 64 -1.36 -2.81 9.89
CA TYR A 64 -2.22 -3.11 8.76
C TYR A 64 -1.67 -2.42 7.51
N PRO A 65 -1.14 -3.15 6.51
CA PRO A 65 -0.58 -2.53 5.33
C PRO A 65 -1.71 -1.82 4.56
N SER A 66 -1.52 -0.54 4.26
CA SER A 66 -2.47 0.22 3.43
C SER A 66 -2.51 -0.24 1.96
N GLY A 67 -1.74 -1.29 1.62
CA GLY A 67 -1.66 -1.90 0.29
C GLY A 67 -0.76 -1.16 -0.69
N TYR A 68 -0.32 0.06 -0.35
CA TYR A 68 0.60 0.86 -1.16
C TYR A 68 1.99 0.83 -0.52
N GLY A 69 3.01 0.55 -1.33
CA GLY A 69 4.40 0.72 -0.92
C GLY A 69 4.71 2.16 -0.53
N GLY A 70 5.78 2.36 0.23
CA GLY A 70 6.21 3.68 0.69
C GLY A 70 6.62 3.65 2.15
N ASP A 71 7.73 4.34 2.44
CA ASP A 71 8.40 4.30 3.72
C ASP A 71 7.50 4.66 4.91
N LEU A 72 7.75 3.99 6.03
CA LEU A 72 7.05 4.25 7.28
C LEU A 72 7.83 5.31 8.06
N THR A 73 7.20 6.44 8.34
CA THR A 73 7.74 7.45 9.25
C THR A 73 7.26 7.13 10.65
N VAL A 74 8.19 6.77 11.53
CA VAL A 74 7.91 6.46 12.93
C VAL A 74 8.28 7.66 13.78
N SER A 75 7.32 8.12 14.59
CA SER A 75 7.48 9.21 15.55
C SER A 75 7.31 8.65 16.95
N VAL A 76 8.35 8.74 17.78
CA VAL A 76 8.31 8.34 19.18
C VAL A 76 8.35 9.60 20.02
N THR A 77 7.22 9.99 20.60
CA THR A 77 7.11 11.14 21.49
C THR A 77 7.20 10.64 22.94
N GLU A 78 8.30 10.98 23.59
CA GLU A 78 8.58 10.61 24.98
C GLU A 78 7.79 11.47 25.97
N ALA A 79 7.68 11.01 27.23
CA ALA A 79 6.97 11.73 28.30
C ALA A 79 7.56 13.13 28.61
N ASN A 80 8.84 13.34 28.29
CA ASN A 80 9.53 14.63 28.42
C ASN A 80 9.25 15.60 27.24
N GLY A 81 8.41 15.20 26.28
CA GLY A 81 8.08 15.97 25.08
C GLY A 81 9.11 15.83 23.94
N GLN A 82 10.24 15.15 24.14
CA GLN A 82 11.18 14.87 23.06
C GLN A 82 10.55 13.94 22.04
N THR A 83 10.68 14.28 20.76
CA THR A 83 10.20 13.45 19.67
C THR A 83 11.37 12.93 18.86
N ARG A 84 11.48 11.61 18.73
CA ARG A 84 12.43 10.94 17.85
C ARG A 84 11.73 10.51 16.58
N LEU A 85 12.26 10.92 15.44
CA LEU A 85 11.74 10.55 14.13
C LEU A 85 12.74 9.63 13.43
N PHE A 86 12.28 8.49 12.94
CA PHE A 86 13.08 7.63 12.09
C PHE A 86 12.21 7.02 10.99
N THR A 87 12.83 6.74 9.85
CA THR A 87 12.16 6.17 8.69
C THR A 87 12.52 4.70 8.58
N VAL A 88 11.51 3.84 8.59
CA VAL A 88 11.67 2.42 8.29
C VAL A 88 11.36 2.23 6.81
N PRO A 89 12.32 1.83 5.98
CA PRO A 89 12.08 1.61 4.57
C PRO A 89 11.04 0.50 4.42
N PHE A 90 9.94 0.82 3.74
CA PHE A 90 8.89 -0.13 3.46
C PHE A 90 8.87 -0.36 1.96
N ALA A 91 9.76 -1.26 1.54
CA ALA A 91 9.67 -1.86 0.23
C ALA A 91 8.33 -2.61 0.19
N SER A 92 7.44 -2.17 -0.70
CA SER A 92 6.40 -3.08 -1.16
C SER A 92 7.12 -4.29 -1.73
N VAL A 93 7.18 -5.39 -0.98
CA VAL A 93 7.47 -6.69 -1.56
C VAL A 93 6.51 -6.79 -2.74
N ALA A 94 7.08 -7.04 -3.93
CA ALA A 94 6.28 -7.22 -5.14
C ALA A 94 5.09 -8.10 -4.73
N GLN A 95 3.86 -7.64 -5.01
CA GLN A 95 2.66 -8.33 -4.55
C GLN A 95 2.64 -9.70 -5.20
N LEU A 96 3.29 -10.66 -4.55
CA LEU A 96 3.30 -12.06 -4.90
C LEU A 96 1.92 -12.54 -4.49
N VAL A 97 1.13 -12.88 -5.49
CA VAL A 97 -0.17 -13.49 -5.31
C VAL A 97 0.08 -14.99 -5.16
N ARG A 98 -0.55 -15.63 -4.17
CA ARG A 98 -0.41 -17.07 -3.98
C ARG A 98 -0.82 -17.83 -5.26
N PRO A 99 -0.26 -19.03 -5.52
CA PRO A 99 -0.62 -19.81 -6.69
C PRO A 99 -2.12 -20.08 -6.75
N GLY A 100 -2.71 -19.87 -7.92
CA GLY A 100 -4.14 -20.04 -8.14
C GLY A 100 -5.01 -18.88 -7.64
N TYR A 101 -4.42 -17.84 -7.05
CA TYR A 101 -5.14 -16.61 -6.73
C TYR A 101 -5.00 -15.59 -7.88
N THR A 102 -6.09 -14.88 -8.11
CA THR A 102 -6.19 -13.85 -9.16
C THR A 102 -6.66 -12.56 -8.53
N ARG A 103 -5.83 -11.51 -8.63
CA ARG A 103 -6.23 -10.15 -8.26
C ARG A 103 -6.52 -9.38 -9.53
N TYR A 104 -7.69 -8.75 -9.62
CA TYR A 104 -8.05 -7.93 -10.77
C TYR A 104 -8.62 -6.60 -10.32
N GLN A 105 -8.38 -5.57 -11.11
CA GLN A 105 -9.02 -4.28 -10.93
C GLN A 105 -9.30 -3.69 -12.30
N VAL A 106 -10.55 -3.37 -12.54
CA VAL A 106 -11.01 -2.66 -13.72
C VAL A 106 -11.68 -1.38 -13.26
N SER A 107 -11.34 -0.27 -13.87
CA SER A 107 -12.07 0.97 -13.64
C SER A 107 -12.16 1.80 -14.89
N THR A 108 -13.27 2.51 -14.99
CA THR A 108 -13.57 3.41 -16.08
C THR A 108 -14.14 4.70 -15.52
N GLY A 109 -13.71 5.84 -16.03
CA GLY A 109 -14.12 7.13 -15.50
C GLY A 109 -13.41 8.29 -16.16
N ARG A 110 -13.66 9.50 -15.67
CA ARG A 110 -12.99 10.71 -16.14
C ARG A 110 -11.79 11.03 -15.26
N TYR A 111 -10.72 11.49 -15.89
CA TYR A 111 -9.50 11.93 -15.21
C TYR A 111 -9.78 13.22 -14.42
N ARG A 112 -9.41 13.28 -13.13
CA ARG A 112 -9.53 14.49 -12.32
C ARG A 112 -8.15 14.96 -11.88
N TYR A 113 -7.69 16.07 -12.46
CA TYR A 113 -6.48 16.78 -12.04
C TYR A 113 -6.84 18.25 -11.83
N ALA A 114 -6.28 18.85 -10.77
CA ALA A 114 -6.62 20.17 -10.24
C ALA A 114 -7.14 21.17 -11.29
N ASP A 115 -8.38 21.65 -11.09
CA ASP A 115 -9.14 22.65 -11.85
C ASP A 115 -9.29 22.50 -13.38
N ASN A 116 -8.62 21.55 -14.03
CA ASN A 116 -8.79 21.24 -15.44
C ASN A 116 -9.61 19.95 -15.61
N ASN A 117 -10.89 20.10 -15.96
CA ASN A 117 -11.72 19.00 -16.44
C ASN A 117 -11.20 18.54 -17.81
N LEU A 118 -10.24 17.63 -17.83
CA LEU A 118 -10.00 16.80 -19.01
C LEU A 118 -11.20 15.85 -19.11
N ASP A 119 -12.12 16.15 -20.02
CA ASP A 119 -13.37 15.42 -20.22
C ASP A 119 -13.16 14.05 -20.91
N GLU A 120 -11.94 13.54 -20.83
CA GLU A 120 -11.47 12.34 -21.50
C GLU A 120 -11.80 11.10 -20.65
N ILE A 121 -12.46 10.13 -21.28
CA ILE A 121 -12.77 8.85 -20.65
C ILE A 121 -11.49 8.00 -20.59
N VAL A 122 -11.21 7.49 -19.41
CA VAL A 122 -10.05 6.64 -19.13
C VAL A 122 -10.57 5.26 -18.78
N PHE A 123 -10.01 4.25 -19.43
CA PHE A 123 -10.16 2.86 -19.07
C PHE A 123 -8.83 2.35 -18.49
N GLN A 124 -8.87 1.70 -17.33
CA GLN A 124 -7.71 0.99 -16.80
C GLN A 124 -8.12 -0.40 -16.32
N GLY A 125 -7.26 -1.37 -16.60
CA GLY A 125 -7.41 -2.76 -16.19
C GLY A 125 -6.08 -3.28 -15.69
N THR A 126 -6.07 -3.93 -14.52
CA THR A 126 -4.92 -4.65 -13.99
C THR A 126 -5.31 -6.06 -13.62
N LEU A 127 -4.41 -7.00 -13.86
CA LEU A 127 -4.57 -8.41 -13.55
C LEU A 127 -3.25 -8.96 -13.01
N GLN A 128 -3.31 -9.53 -11.82
CA GLN A 128 -2.20 -10.23 -11.19
C GLN A 128 -2.61 -11.69 -10.98
N TYR A 129 -1.75 -12.62 -11.39
CA TYR A 129 -2.01 -14.05 -11.31
C TYR A 129 -0.80 -14.78 -10.73
N GLY A 130 -1.01 -15.52 -9.65
CA GLY A 130 0.01 -16.42 -9.08
C GLY A 130 0.08 -17.72 -9.88
N LEU A 131 1.17 -17.92 -10.63
CA LEU A 131 1.40 -19.15 -11.41
C LEU A 131 1.88 -20.29 -10.52
N VAL A 132 2.96 -20.05 -9.78
CA VAL A 132 3.63 -21.01 -8.88
C VAL A 132 4.06 -20.28 -7.61
N ASN A 133 4.46 -21.01 -6.55
CA ASN A 133 4.67 -20.46 -5.20
C ASN A 133 5.53 -19.19 -5.17
N ASP A 134 6.47 -19.08 -6.12
CA ASP A 134 7.46 -18.00 -6.17
C ASP A 134 7.36 -17.17 -7.47
N VAL A 135 6.28 -17.30 -8.25
CA VAL A 135 6.13 -16.52 -9.50
C VAL A 135 4.72 -15.96 -9.63
N THR A 136 4.65 -14.64 -9.70
CA THR A 136 3.42 -13.90 -10.00
C THR A 136 3.57 -13.12 -11.30
N VAL A 137 2.58 -13.22 -12.18
CA VAL A 137 2.50 -12.40 -13.39
C VAL A 137 1.61 -11.22 -13.11
N ASN A 138 2.13 -10.02 -13.32
CA ASN A 138 1.40 -8.77 -13.22
C ASN A 138 1.24 -8.18 -14.61
N SER A 139 0.02 -7.86 -14.99
CA SER A 139 -0.31 -7.20 -16.25
C SER A 139 -1.22 -6.01 -15.98
N GLY A 140 -1.06 -4.97 -16.78
CA GLY A 140 -1.84 -3.74 -16.65
C GLY A 140 -1.96 -3.04 -17.98
N VAL A 141 -3.13 -2.48 -18.24
CA VAL A 141 -3.46 -1.72 -19.44
C VAL A 141 -4.19 -0.44 -19.04
N MET A 142 -3.87 0.66 -19.72
CA MET A 142 -4.54 1.93 -19.59
C MET A 142 -4.79 2.48 -21.00
N ALA A 143 -6.01 2.91 -21.26
CA ALA A 143 -6.42 3.45 -22.55
C ALA A 143 -7.23 4.73 -22.34
N THR A 144 -6.91 5.74 -23.13
CA THR A 144 -7.67 6.98 -23.33
C THR A 144 -7.81 7.19 -24.85
N PRO A 145 -8.76 8.02 -25.31
CA PRO A 145 -8.87 8.44 -26.71
C PRO A 145 -7.54 8.85 -27.38
N THR A 146 -6.61 9.43 -26.61
CA THR A 146 -5.34 9.96 -27.13
C THR A 146 -4.12 9.10 -26.78
N LEU A 147 -4.21 8.23 -25.76
CA LEU A 147 -3.05 7.51 -25.21
C LEU A 147 -3.39 6.04 -24.90
N TYR A 148 -2.48 5.12 -25.26
CA TYR A 148 -2.53 3.72 -24.85
C TYR A 148 -1.23 3.30 -24.17
N CYS A 149 -1.32 2.65 -23.02
CA CYS A 149 -0.18 2.12 -22.27
C CYS A 149 -0.47 0.69 -21.80
N SER A 150 0.50 -0.20 -21.95
CA SER A 150 0.42 -1.57 -21.42
C SER A 150 1.70 -1.90 -20.65
N SER A 151 1.59 -2.73 -19.64
CA SER A 151 2.69 -3.16 -18.78
C SER A 151 2.53 -4.63 -18.44
N CYS A 152 3.64 -5.37 -18.49
CA CYS A 152 3.71 -6.75 -18.04
C CYS A 152 4.99 -6.92 -17.21
N ARG A 153 4.86 -7.48 -16.01
CA ARG A 153 5.96 -7.67 -15.07
C ARG A 153 5.85 -9.04 -14.40
N ARG A 154 6.97 -9.77 -14.39
CA ARG A 154 7.15 -10.94 -13.53
C ARG A 154 7.59 -10.51 -12.13
N GLY A 155 6.83 -10.90 -11.12
CA GLY A 155 7.25 -10.89 -9.72
C GLY A 155 7.86 -12.25 -9.37
N ILE A 156 9.05 -12.22 -8.77
CA ILE A 156 9.79 -13.36 -8.21
C ILE A 156 10.06 -13.00 -6.75
#